data_AF-A0A151U436-F1
#
_entry.id   AF-A0A151U436-F1
#
_cell.length_a   1.000
_cell.length_b   1.000
_cell.length_c   1.000
_cell.angle_alpha   90.00
_cell.angle_beta   90.00
_cell.angle_gamma   90.00
#
_symmetry.space_group_name_H-M   'P 1'
#
loop_
_entity.id
_entity.type
_entity.pdbx_description
1 polymer ?
#
loop_
_entity_poly.entity_id
_entity_poly.type
_entity_poly.pdbx_seq_one_letter_code
_entity_poly.pdbx_strand_id
1 'polypeptide(L)' 'RFIIREKGLEVEPYKVKAITKMPPPKTKKEVRSFLGRVNYIARFISQLTNTCAPIFKLL' A
#
# COMPACT_ATOMS: atom_id res chain seq x y z
N ARG A 1 -10.42 6.37 -7.34
CA ARG A 1 -11.13 5.43 -8.21
C ARG A 1 -10.11 4.41 -8.71
N PHE A 2 -10.56 3.41 -9.47
CA PHE A 2 -9.71 2.48 -10.20
C PHE A 2 -9.88 2.80 -11.69
N ILE A 3 -8.84 2.58 -12.49
CA ILE A 3 -8.88 2.73 -13.94
C ILE A 3 -9.15 1.36 -14.53
N ILE A 4 -10.04 1.26 -15.52
CA ILE A 4 -10.18 0.03 -16.31
C ILE A 4 -9.41 0.26 -17.61
N ARG A 5 -8.40 -0.58 -17.86
CA ARG A 5 -7.67 -0.63 -19.13
C ARG A 5 -7.95 -1.95 -19.83
N GLU A 6 -7.49 -2.06 -21.08
CA GLU A 6 -7.57 -3.27 -21.90
C GLU A 6 -6.93 -4.51 -21.21
N LYS A 7 -5.92 -4.29 -20.35
CA LYS A 7 -5.27 -5.33 -19.53
C LYS A 7 -5.97 -5.60 -18.18
N GLY A 8 -7.08 -4.91 -17.88
CA GLY A 8 -7.88 -5.09 -16.68
C GLY A 8 -7.92 -3.88 -15.75
N LEU A 9 -8.21 -4.14 -14.47
CA LEU A 9 -8.28 -3.11 -13.43
C LEU A 9 -6.86 -2.63 -13.09
N GLU A 10 -6.64 -1.33 -13.13
CA GLU A 10 -5.42 -0.67 -12.72
C GLU A 10 -5.70 0.33 -11.61
N VAL A 11 -4.71 0.55 -10.76
CA VAL A 11 -4.80 1.59 -9.75
C VAL A 11 -4.35 2.93 -10.34
N GLU A 12 -5.04 4.01 -9.98
CA GLU A 12 -4.66 5.34 -10.46
C GLU A 12 -3.21 5.67 -10.04
N PRO A 13 -2.31 6.05 -10.97
CA PRO A 13 -0.89 6.26 -10.68
C PRO A 13 -0.63 7.28 -9.57
N TYR A 14 -1.51 8.28 -9.42
CA TYR A 14 -1.38 9.27 -8.35
C TYR A 14 -1.55 8.63 -6.96
N LYS A 15 -2.36 7.57 -6.83
CA LYS A 15 -2.58 6.89 -5.55
C LYS A 15 -1.36 6.11 -5.13
N VAL A 16 -0.71 5.43 -6.09
CA VAL A 16 0.59 4.79 -5.86
C VAL A 16 1.60 5.84 -5.44
N LYS A 17 1.74 6.93 -6.21
CA LYS A 17 2.65 8.03 -5.90
C LYS A 17 2.39 8.63 -4.53
N ALA A 18 1.15 8.78 -4.11
CA ALA A 18 0.80 9.31 -2.80
C ALA A 18 1.31 8.39 -1.66
N ILE A 19 1.20 7.07 -1.82
CA ILE A 19 1.71 6.09 -0.86
C ILE A 19 3.25 6.06 -0.88
N THR A 20 3.87 6.08 -2.06
CA THR A 20 5.34 6.08 -2.21
C THR A 20 5.99 7.34 -1.66
N LYS A 21 5.28 8.48 -1.70
CA LYS A 21 5.75 9.76 -1.15
C LYS A 21 5.50 9.90 0.36
N MET A 22 4.85 8.94 1.01
CA MET A 22 4.65 9.02 2.46
C MET A 22 6.01 8.94 3.17
N PRO A 23 6.23 9.75 4.22
CA PRO A 23 7.40 9.60 5.05
C PRO A 23 7.38 8.24 5.74
N PRO A 24 8.55 7.66 6.05
CA PRO A 24 8.63 6.41 6.78
C PRO A 24 7.94 6.56 8.15
N PRO A 25 7.04 5.64 8.52
CA PRO A 25 6.30 5.72 9.78
C PRO A 25 7.25 5.55 10.97
N LYS A 26 7.12 6.40 11.98
CA LYS A 26 7.93 6.40 13.21
C LYS A 26 7.19 5.80 14.39
N THR A 27 5.85 5.71 14.33
CA THR A 27 5.02 5.21 15.43
C THR A 27 4.12 4.05 15.01
N LYS A 28 3.72 3.20 15.96
CA LYS A 28 2.77 2.09 15.70
C LYS A 28 1.44 2.56 15.08
N LYS A 29 0.97 3.77 15.45
CA LYS A 29 -0.24 4.38 14.88
C LYS A 29 -0.05 4.73 13.40
N GLU A 30 1.10 5.30 13.05
CA GLU A 30 1.45 5.59 11.65
C GLU A 30 1.64 4.32 10.84
N VAL A 31 2.24 3.27 11.42
CA VAL A 31 2.36 1.95 10.80
C VAL A 31 0.98 1.37 10.45
N ARG A 32 0.02 1.41 11.39
CA ARG A 32 -1.37 0.98 11.13
C ARG A 32 -2.04 1.81 10.04
N SER A 33 -1.84 3.13 10.05
CA SER A 33 -2.40 4.02 9.03
C SER A 33 -1.80 3.75 7.64
N PHE A 34 -0.48 3.53 7.56
CA PHE A 34 0.23 3.18 6.35
C PHE A 34 -0.26 1.85 5.79
N LEU A 35 -0.34 0.81 6.64
CA LEU A 35 -0.88 -0.50 6.24
C LEU A 35 -2.31 -0.40 5.73
N GLY A 36 -3.17 0.44 6.33
CA GLY A 36 -4.52 0.69 5.82
C GLY A 36 -4.54 1.27 4.40
N ARG A 37 -3.62 2.20 4.10
CA ARG A 37 -3.46 2.79 2.75
C ARG A 37 -2.89 1.79 1.75
N VAL A 38 -1.94 0.96 2.18
CA VAL A 38 -1.37 -0.12 1.36
C VAL A 38 -2.41 -1.19 1.07
N ASN A 39 -3.29 -1.50 2.03
CA ASN A 39 -4.36 -2.48 1.85
C ASN A 39 -5.33 -2.09 0.73
N TYR A 40 -5.53 -0.78 0.49
CA TYR A 40 -6.32 -0.29 -0.65
C TYR A 40 -5.78 -0.75 -2.01
N ILE A 41 -4.46 -0.92 -2.13
CA ILE A 41 -3.78 -1.35 -3.35
C ILE A 41 -3.23 -2.78 -3.26
N ALA A 42 -3.51 -3.51 -2.18
CA ALA A 42 -2.93 -4.83 -1.91
C ALA A 42 -3.18 -5.84 -3.02
N ARG A 43 -4.35 -5.77 -3.68
CA ARG A 43 -4.70 -6.64 -4.82
C ARG A 43 -3.78 -6.48 -6.05
N PHE A 44 -3.02 -5.39 -6.11
CA PHE A 44 -2.06 -5.11 -7.18
C PHE A 44 -0.61 -5.35 -6.76
N ILE A 45 -0.35 -5.65 -5.48
CA ILE A 45 0.98 -5.91 -4.95
C ILE A 45 1.14 -7.40 -4.74
N SER A 46 1.95 -8.04 -5.58
CA SER A 46 2.35 -9.43 -5.35
C SER A 46 3.13 -9.56 -4.05
N GLN A 47 2.85 -10.61 -3.28
CA GLN A 47 3.55 -10.95 -2.04
C GLN A 47 3.57 -9.85 -0.96
N LEU A 48 2.54 -8.99 -0.91
CA LEU A 48 2.46 -7.91 0.09
C LEU A 48 2.71 -8.40 1.53
N THR A 49 2.14 -9.55 1.88
CA THR A 49 2.27 -10.15 3.22
C THR A 49 3.72 -10.45 3.58
N ASN A 50 4.52 -10.94 2.62
CA ASN A 50 5.95 -11.23 2.85
C ASN A 50 6.74 -9.94 3.00
N THR A 51 6.48 -8.94 2.16
CA THR A 51 7.16 -7.64 2.21
C THR A 51 6.82 -6.86 3.49
N CYS A 52 5.58 -6.96 3.97
CA CYS A 52 5.13 -6.31 5.20
C CYS A 52 5.34 -7.15 6.46
N ALA A 53 5.79 -8.41 6.37
CA ALA A 53 6.09 -9.27 7.52
C ALA A 53 6.96 -8.61 8.60
N PRO A 54 8.10 -7.93 8.27
CA PRO A 54 8.89 -7.23 9.29
C PRO A 54 8.14 -6.06 9.94
N ILE A 55 7.25 -5.39 9.18
CA ILE A 55 6.43 -4.28 9.69
C ILE A 55 5.34 -4.80 10.64
N PHE A 56 4.73 -5.96 10.33
CA PHE A 56 3.75 -6.61 11.19
C PHE A 56 4.36 -7.09 12.51
N LYS A 57 5.66 -7.46 12.54
CA LYS A 57 6.36 -7.80 13.78
C LYS A 57 6.60 -6.60 14.71
N LEU A 58 6.58 -5.37 14.18
CA LEU A 58 6.77 -4.13 14.94
C LEU A 58 5.45 -3.60 15.55
N LEU A 59 4.32 -4.22 15.19
CA LEU A 59 2.97 -3.85 15.62
C LEU A 59 2.64 -4.44 16.98
#